data_AF-A0A947ZC83-F1
#
_entry.id   AF-A0A947ZC83-F1
#
_cell.length_a   1.000
_cell.length_b   1.000
_cell.length_c   1.000
_cell.angle_alpha   90.00
_cell.angle_beta   90.00
_cell.angle_gamma   90.00
#
_symmetry.space_group_name_H-M   'P 1'
#
loop_
_entity.id
_entity.type
_entity.pdbx_description
1 polymer ?
#
loop_
_entity_poly.entity_id
_entity_poly.type
_entity_poly.pdbx_seq_one_letter_code
_entity_poly.pdbx_strand_id
1 'polypeptide(L)'
;MDTTELSDFIEAVQKTLPLAFAHAVEKLAAAEYGTAAESPALWLEAMAQVTNHFIQKTDQKTVTSHLEFFSEQLERATGELKHLLEVYYVENLLWEVGEVQKAWALDLFSPYLAEVYSRATITRAP
;
A
#
# COMPACT_ATOMS: atom_id res chain seq x y z
N MET A 1 14.53 -12.80 -3.17
CA MET A 1 14.18 -11.90 -2.06
C MET A 1 15.12 -12.09 -0.92
N ASP A 2 15.69 -11.00 -0.39
CA ASP A 2 16.24 -11.06 0.96
C ASP A 2 15.06 -11.25 1.91
N THR A 3 14.92 -12.46 2.45
CA THR A 3 13.80 -12.83 3.32
C THR A 3 13.77 -12.00 4.60
N THR A 4 14.92 -11.42 4.99
CA THR A 4 15.02 -10.55 6.17
C THR A 4 14.40 -9.20 5.90
N GLU A 5 14.67 -8.57 4.76
CA GLU A 5 14.10 -7.25 4.41
C GLU A 5 12.56 -7.29 4.34
N LEU A 6 11.98 -8.33 3.73
CA LEU A 6 10.53 -8.51 3.71
C LEU A 6 9.95 -8.75 5.11
N SER A 7 10.61 -9.58 5.93
CA SER A 7 10.13 -9.88 7.29
C SER A 7 10.15 -8.63 8.17
N ASP A 8 11.24 -7.85 8.12
CA ASP A 8 11.37 -6.59 8.85
C ASP A 8 10.29 -5.59 8.43
N PHE A 9 9.98 -5.52 7.13
CA PHE A 9 8.90 -4.70 6.61
C PHE A 9 7.52 -5.15 7.12
N ILE A 10 7.23 -6.45 7.10
CA ILE A 10 5.97 -7.02 7.62
C ILE A 10 5.81 -6.66 9.10
N GLU A 11 6.86 -6.83 9.91
CA GLU A 11 6.85 -6.46 11.33
C GLU A 11 6.64 -4.94 11.52
N ALA A 12 7.27 -4.11 10.69
CA ALA A 12 7.11 -2.66 10.72
C ALA A 12 5.65 -2.24 10.42
N VAL A 13 5.00 -2.88 9.45
CA VAL A 13 3.57 -2.66 9.15
C VAL A 13 2.72 -3.10 10.33
N GLN A 14 2.93 -4.30 10.87
CA GLN A 14 2.15 -4.82 11.99
C GLN A 14 2.24 -3.90 13.22
N LYS A 15 3.42 -3.33 13.48
CA LYS A 15 3.65 -2.42 14.61
C LYS A 15 3.05 -1.03 14.38
N THR A 16 3.22 -0.48 13.18
CA THR A 16 2.85 0.92 12.89
C THR A 16 1.40 1.06 12.48
N LEU A 17 0.89 0.11 11.70
CA LEU A 17 -0.45 0.09 11.11
C LEU A 17 -1.23 -1.18 11.52
N PRO A 18 -1.37 -1.50 12.83
CA PRO A 18 -1.89 -2.79 13.29
C PRO A 18 -3.29 -3.11 12.79
N LEU A 19 -4.17 -2.11 12.70
CA LEU A 19 -5.54 -2.29 12.21
C LEU A 19 -5.57 -2.60 10.70
N ALA A 20 -4.73 -1.91 9.92
CA ALA A 20 -4.65 -2.16 8.49
C ALA A 20 -4.04 -3.54 8.21
N PHE A 21 -3.00 -3.90 8.97
CA PHE A 21 -2.40 -5.23 8.94
C PHE A 21 -3.45 -6.32 9.20
N ALA A 22 -4.21 -6.19 10.29
CA ALA A 22 -5.25 -7.16 10.64
C ALA A 22 -6.30 -7.33 9.53
N HIS A 23 -6.80 -6.23 8.97
CA HIS A 23 -7.75 -6.29 7.86
C HIS A 23 -7.17 -6.94 6.59
N ALA A 24 -5.91 -6.67 6.27
CA ALA A 24 -5.27 -7.30 5.11
C ALA A 24 -5.06 -8.80 5.33
N VAL A 25 -4.67 -9.23 6.54
CA VAL A 25 -4.54 -10.64 6.90
C VAL A 25 -5.90 -11.35 6.88
N GLU A 26 -6.97 -10.73 7.38
CA GLU A 26 -8.32 -11.30 7.30
C GLU A 26 -8.76 -11.54 5.84
N LYS A 27 -8.44 -10.60 4.92
CA LYS A 27 -8.70 -10.78 3.49
C LYS A 27 -7.95 -11.96 2.88
N LEU A 28 -6.67 -12.11 3.23
CA LEU A 28 -5.87 -13.25 2.74
C LEU A 28 -6.39 -14.57 3.28
N ALA A 29 -6.74 -14.63 4.57
CA ALA A 29 -7.28 -15.81 5.21
C ALA A 29 -8.63 -16.21 4.59
N ALA A 30 -9.52 -15.25 4.33
CA ALA A 30 -10.82 -15.49 3.70
C ALA A 30 -10.71 -16.04 2.27
N ALA A 31 -9.61 -15.75 1.58
CA ALA A 31 -9.36 -16.21 0.22
C ALA A 31 -8.34 -17.38 0.14
N GLU A 32 -7.97 -17.96 1.28
CA GLU A 32 -7.06 -19.11 1.40
C GLU A 32 -5.65 -18.86 0.80
N TYR A 33 -5.18 -17.61 0.82
CA TYR A 33 -3.87 -17.21 0.26
C TYR A 33 -2.70 -17.30 1.24
N GLY A 34 -2.93 -17.76 2.48
CA GLY A 34 -1.89 -17.89 3.50
C GLY A 34 -1.55 -16.57 4.18
N THR A 35 -0.29 -16.43 4.59
CA THR A 35 0.23 -15.28 5.36
C THR A 35 0.82 -14.19 4.48
N ALA A 36 1.10 -13.03 5.08
CA ALA A 36 1.82 -11.93 4.41
C ALA A 36 3.20 -12.35 3.86
N ALA A 37 3.89 -13.29 4.52
CA ALA A 37 5.20 -13.78 4.07
C ALA A 37 5.08 -14.79 2.92
N GLU A 38 4.02 -15.60 2.90
CA GLU A 38 3.77 -16.59 1.85
C GLU A 38 3.24 -15.94 0.57
N SER A 39 2.43 -14.88 0.71
CA SER A 39 1.77 -14.18 -0.40
C SER A 39 1.93 -12.64 -0.30
N PRO A 40 3.17 -12.11 -0.35
CA PRO A 40 3.44 -10.68 -0.09
C PRO A 40 2.78 -9.75 -1.10
N ALA A 41 2.71 -10.16 -2.37
CA ALA A 41 2.03 -9.41 -3.43
C ALA A 41 0.53 -9.20 -3.11
N LEU A 42 -0.19 -10.30 -2.86
CA LEU A 42 -1.62 -10.26 -2.55
C LEU A 42 -1.90 -9.51 -1.23
N TRP A 43 -1.00 -9.64 -0.25
CA TRP A 43 -1.10 -8.90 1.00
C TRP A 43 -0.94 -7.39 0.79
N LEU A 44 -0.01 -6.95 -0.05
CA LEU A 44 0.17 -5.53 -0.39
C LEU A 44 -1.01 -4.96 -1.18
N GLU A 45 -1.59 -5.74 -2.10
CA GLU A 45 -2.85 -5.36 -2.76
C GLU A 45 -3.98 -5.18 -1.73
N ALA A 46 -4.10 -6.10 -0.77
CA ALA A 46 -5.08 -5.99 0.31
C ALA A 46 -4.84 -4.74 1.17
N MET A 47 -3.58 -4.38 1.45
CA MET A 47 -3.22 -3.14 2.16
C MET A 47 -3.59 -1.88 1.36
N ALA A 48 -3.40 -1.88 0.04
CA ALA A 48 -3.84 -0.79 -0.83
C ALA A 48 -5.36 -0.65 -0.79
N GLN A 49 -6.11 -1.75 -0.86
CA GLN A 49 -7.57 -1.74 -0.74
C GLN A 49 -8.04 -1.20 0.62
N VAL A 50 -7.34 -1.54 1.72
CA VAL A 50 -7.65 -0.96 3.04
C VAL A 50 -7.43 0.55 3.04
N THR A 51 -6.35 1.02 2.43
CA THR A 51 -6.08 2.47 2.29
C THR A 51 -7.16 3.16 1.44
N ASN A 52 -7.56 2.56 0.32
CA ASN A 52 -8.63 3.06 -0.55
C ASN A 52 -9.98 3.14 0.17
N HIS A 53 -10.30 2.19 1.04
CA HIS A 53 -11.51 2.24 1.87
C HIS A 53 -11.52 3.45 2.81
N PHE A 54 -10.38 3.79 3.43
CA PHE A 54 -10.28 5.01 4.24
C PHE A 54 -10.31 6.28 3.40
N ILE A 55 -9.79 6.23 2.16
CA ILE A 55 -9.92 7.33 1.21
C ILE A 55 -11.38 7.58 0.82
N GLN A 56 -12.13 6.52 0.52
CA GLN A 56 -13.56 6.61 0.22
C GLN A 56 -14.37 7.22 1.37
N LYS A 57 -13.92 6.99 2.61
CA LYS A 57 -14.49 7.57 3.83
C LYS A 57 -13.94 8.95 4.19
N THR A 58 -13.00 9.49 3.41
CA THR A 58 -12.30 10.75 3.69
C THR A 58 -11.70 10.82 5.09
N ASP A 59 -11.22 9.68 5.61
CA ASP A 59 -10.55 9.61 6.91
C ASP A 59 -9.09 10.10 6.77
N GLN A 60 -8.93 11.42 6.83
CA GLN A 60 -7.63 12.06 6.63
C GLN A 60 -6.54 11.50 7.54
N LYS A 61 -6.84 11.30 8.83
CA LYS A 61 -5.82 10.87 9.80
C LYS A 61 -5.27 9.49 9.44
N THR A 62 -6.15 8.54 9.15
CA THR A 62 -5.75 7.18 8.80
C THR A 62 -5.05 7.14 7.45
N VAL A 63 -5.58 7.86 6.44
CA VAL A 63 -4.97 7.93 5.10
C VAL A 63 -3.57 8.53 5.16
N THR A 64 -3.38 9.69 5.80
CA THR A 64 -2.07 10.32 5.95
C THR A 64 -1.09 9.36 6.62
N SER A 65 -1.48 8.70 7.72
CA SER A 65 -0.61 7.73 8.41
C SER A 65 -0.19 6.56 7.52
N HIS A 66 -1.07 6.07 6.64
CA HIS A 66 -0.72 5.00 5.71
C HIS A 66 0.25 5.52 4.63
N LEU A 67 -0.10 6.62 3.97
CA LEU A 67 0.68 7.17 2.86
C LEU A 67 2.09 7.60 3.31
N GLU A 68 2.21 8.21 4.49
CA GLU A 68 3.50 8.56 5.08
C GLU A 68 4.34 7.31 5.34
N PHE A 69 3.78 6.31 6.02
CA PHE A 69 4.49 5.07 6.30
C PHE A 69 4.99 4.41 5.01
N PHE A 70 4.12 4.21 4.02
CA PHE A 70 4.49 3.56 2.77
C PHE A 70 5.47 4.39 1.92
N SER A 71 5.35 5.73 1.94
CA SER A 71 6.35 6.62 1.33
C SER A 71 7.73 6.40 1.94
N GLU A 72 7.84 6.40 3.27
CA GLU A 72 9.11 6.17 3.96
C GLU A 72 9.70 4.77 3.65
N GLN A 73 8.86 3.74 3.58
CA GLN A 73 9.32 2.39 3.24
C GLN A 73 9.78 2.32 1.77
N LEU A 74 9.09 2.98 0.84
CA LEU A 74 9.49 3.05 -0.58
C LEU A 74 10.81 3.80 -0.80
N GLU A 75 11.15 4.77 0.05
CA GLU A 75 12.43 5.49 -0.02
C GLU A 75 13.60 4.62 0.43
N ARG A 76 13.37 3.73 1.40
CA ARG A 76 14.41 2.88 2.01
C ARG A 76 14.56 1.53 1.33
N ALA A 77 13.46 0.97 0.83
CA ALA A 77 13.44 -0.35 0.22
C ALA A 77 14.31 -0.39 -1.03
N THR A 78 14.94 -1.55 -1.25
CA THR A 78 15.71 -1.80 -2.46
C THR A 78 15.24 -3.08 -3.16
N GLY A 79 15.74 -3.30 -4.39
CA GLY A 79 15.52 -4.55 -5.11
C GLY A 79 14.05 -5.00 -5.17
N GLU A 80 13.81 -6.18 -4.63
CA GLU A 80 12.52 -6.87 -4.71
C GLU A 80 11.44 -6.25 -3.81
N LEU A 81 11.77 -5.82 -2.59
CA LEU A 81 10.78 -5.16 -1.73
C LEU A 81 10.29 -3.86 -2.37
N LYS A 82 11.20 -3.06 -2.94
CA LYS A 82 10.82 -1.84 -3.66
C LYS A 82 9.86 -2.15 -4.80
N HIS A 83 10.18 -3.16 -5.60
CA HIS A 83 9.31 -3.59 -6.70
C HIS A 83 7.93 -4.05 -6.21
N LEU A 84 7.88 -4.84 -5.13
CA LEU A 84 6.63 -5.28 -4.52
C LEU A 84 5.76 -4.11 -4.08
N LEU A 85 6.34 -3.10 -3.43
CA LEU A 85 5.63 -1.91 -2.98
C LEU A 85 5.12 -1.07 -4.16
N GLU A 86 5.95 -0.82 -5.16
CA GLU A 86 5.54 -0.02 -6.34
C GLU A 86 4.40 -0.71 -7.10
N VAL A 87 4.50 -2.01 -7.36
CA VAL A 87 3.51 -2.74 -8.17
C VAL A 87 2.26 -3.11 -7.39
N TYR A 88 2.39 -3.68 -6.20
CA TYR A 88 1.24 -4.28 -5.52
C TYR A 88 0.56 -3.32 -4.54
N TYR A 89 1.28 -2.34 -4.00
CA TYR A 89 0.67 -1.29 -3.19
C TYR A 89 0.34 -0.04 -4.02
N VAL A 90 1.35 0.59 -4.63
CA VAL A 90 1.17 1.92 -5.24
C VAL A 90 0.28 1.89 -6.48
N GLU A 91 0.45 0.95 -7.41
CA GLU A 91 -0.45 0.86 -8.58
C GLU A 91 -1.91 0.58 -8.22
N ASN A 92 -2.15 -0.03 -7.07
CA ASN A 92 -3.50 -0.37 -6.59
C ASN A 92 -4.11 0.75 -5.73
N LEU A 93 -3.36 1.79 -5.37
CA LEU A 93 -3.92 2.98 -4.74
C LEU A 93 -4.89 3.67 -5.69
N LEU A 94 -5.95 4.24 -5.13
CA LEU A 94 -7.00 4.98 -5.85
C LEU A 94 -7.80 4.13 -6.86
N TRP A 95 -7.53 2.84 -6.99
CA TRP A 95 -8.37 1.92 -7.74
C TRP A 95 -9.76 1.83 -7.10
N GLU A 96 -10.80 1.90 -7.94
CA GLU A 96 -12.21 1.96 -7.52
C GLU A 96 -12.57 3.10 -6.54
N VAL A 97 -11.74 4.15 -6.47
CA VAL A 97 -12.05 5.38 -5.73
C VAL A 97 -12.73 6.39 -6.66
N GLY A 98 -13.74 7.12 -6.17
CA GLY A 98 -14.41 8.17 -6.93
C GLY A 98 -13.50 9.38 -7.18
N GLU A 99 -13.69 10.08 -8.29
CA GLU A 99 -12.79 11.18 -8.73
C GLU A 99 -12.63 12.30 -7.70
N VAL A 100 -13.69 12.62 -6.94
CA VAL A 100 -13.63 13.63 -5.86
C VAL A 100 -12.69 13.17 -4.74
N GLN A 101 -12.81 11.91 -4.30
CA GLN A 101 -11.95 11.34 -3.27
C GLN A 101 -10.53 11.11 -3.78
N LYS A 102 -10.34 10.80 -5.07
CA LYS A 102 -9.01 10.73 -5.68
C LYS A 102 -8.30 12.07 -5.64
N ALA A 103 -8.96 13.14 -6.08
CA ALA A 103 -8.40 14.48 -6.06
C ALA A 103 -7.98 14.88 -4.64
N TRP A 104 -8.87 14.67 -3.66
CA TRP A 104 -8.57 14.90 -2.25
C TRP A 104 -7.40 14.05 -1.73
N ALA A 105 -7.32 12.77 -2.10
CA ALA A 105 -6.25 11.89 -1.63
C ALA A 105 -4.89 12.26 -2.25
N LEU A 106 -4.87 12.69 -3.52
CA LEU A 106 -3.65 13.14 -4.20
C LEU A 106 -3.03 14.37 -3.50
N ASP A 107 -3.84 15.24 -2.91
CA ASP A 107 -3.34 16.37 -2.11
C ASP A 107 -2.62 15.93 -0.81
N LEU A 108 -2.82 14.67 -0.37
CA LEU A 108 -2.16 14.09 0.79
C LEU A 108 -0.88 13.33 0.45
N PHE A 109 -0.57 13.14 -0.85
CA PHE A 109 0.62 12.39 -1.24
C PHE A 109 1.87 13.22 -0.95
N SER A 110 2.91 12.58 -0.40
CA SER A 110 4.23 13.18 -0.37
C SER A 110 4.72 13.42 -1.82
N PRO A 111 5.63 14.38 -2.06
CA PRO A 111 6.18 14.60 -3.40
C PRO A 111 6.78 13.32 -4.02
N TYR A 112 7.46 12.51 -3.20
CA TYR A 112 8.03 11.25 -3.64
C TYR A 112 6.95 10.22 -4.01
N LEU A 113 5.93 10.03 -3.16
CA LEU A 113 4.86 9.08 -3.45
C LEU A 113 4.04 9.51 -4.69
N ALA A 114 3.81 10.81 -4.87
CA ALA A 114 3.16 11.36 -6.06
C ALA A 114 3.96 11.05 -7.34
N GLU A 115 5.30 11.18 -7.29
CA GLU A 115 6.16 10.81 -8.41
C GLU A 115 6.06 9.31 -8.72
N VAL A 116 6.22 8.45 -7.71
CA VAL A 116 6.14 6.99 -7.85
C VAL A 116 4.79 6.58 -8.44
N TYR A 117 3.68 7.09 -7.88
CA TYR A 117 2.33 6.80 -8.34
C TYR A 117 2.09 7.26 -9.78
N SER A 118 2.59 8.44 -10.16
CA SER A 118 2.47 8.95 -11.53
C SER A 118 3.18 8.03 -12.51
N ARG A 119 4.41 7.57 -12.21
CA ARG A 119 5.13 6.61 -13.07
C ARG A 119 4.37 5.30 -13.21
N ALA A 120 3.84 4.78 -12.11
CA ALA A 120 3.16 3.50 -12.03
C ALA A 120 1.82 3.49 -12.79
N THR A 121 1.15 4.64 -12.88
CA THR A 121 -0.14 4.78 -13.58
C THR A 121 -0.02 5.20 -15.05
N ILE A 122 1.04 5.93 -15.42
CA ILE A 122 1.33 6.27 -16.82
C ILE A 122 1.60 5.01 -17.66
N THR A 123 2.22 3.98 -17.09
CA THR A 123 2.46 2.69 -17.75
C THR A 123 1.21 1.85 -18.01
N ARG A 124 0.03 2.28 -17.53
CA ARG A 124 -1.27 1.64 -17.77
C ARG A 124 -2.18 2.40 -18.74
N ALA A 125 -1.74 3.53 -19.32
CA ALA A 125 -2.48 4.17 -20.40
C ALA A 125 -2.41 3.30 -21.67
N PRO A 126 -3.55 2.94 -22.29
CA PRO A 126 -3.60 2.08 -23.47
C PRO A 126 -2.91 2.67 -24.70
#